data_AF-A0A4S5EU38-F1
#
_entry.id   AF-A0A4S5EU38-F1
#
_cell.length_a   1.000
_cell.length_b   1.000
_cell.length_c   1.000
_cell.angle_alpha   90.00
_cell.angle_beta   90.00
_cell.angle_gamma   90.00
#
_symmetry.space_group_name_H-M   'P 1'
#
loop_
_entity.id
_entity.type
_entity.pdbx_description
1 polymer ?
#
loop_
_entity_poly.entity_id
_entity_poly.type
_entity_poly.pdbx_seq_one_letter_code
_entity_poly.pdbx_strand_id
1 'polypeptide(L)'
;MIWMWEARATPGRLADLRDWAIDALGGREGEVYHSAQSGGDLVVVILRLPDAGPAAAPLPVPPDGLVAGSPHAWPFHQVHPHR
;
A
#
# COMPACT_ATOMS: atom_id res chain seq x y z
N MET A 1 -0.30 -3.21 -15.31
CA MET A 1 -1.37 -3.61 -14.36
C MET A 1 -1.34 -2.68 -13.16
N ILE A 2 -2.48 -2.46 -12.49
CA ILE A 2 -2.53 -1.71 -11.22
C ILE A 2 -2.72 -2.71 -10.08
N TRP A 3 -2.02 -2.48 -8.98
CA TRP A 3 -2.18 -3.22 -7.73
C TRP A 3 -2.65 -2.28 -6.64
N MET A 4 -3.61 -2.74 -5.86
CA MET A 4 -3.97 -2.11 -4.60
C MET A 4 -3.39 -2.95 -3.47
N TRP A 5 -2.77 -2.28 -2.50
CA TRP A 5 -2.28 -2.87 -1.27
C TRP A 5 -2.86 -2.07 -0.11
N GLU A 6 -3.36 -2.75 0.91
CA GLU A 6 -3.96 -2.12 2.08
C GLU A 6 -3.46 -2.81 3.34
N ALA A 7 -3.12 -2.01 4.36
CA ALA A 7 -2.85 -2.53 5.69
C ALA A 7 -3.27 -1.55 6.77
N ARG A 8 -3.63 -2.11 7.92
CA ARG A 8 -3.84 -1.35 9.15
C ARG A 8 -2.54 -1.29 9.93
N ALA A 9 -2.09 -0.12 10.33
CA ALA A 9 -0.97 0.05 11.24
C ALA A 9 -1.33 -0.48 12.63
N THR A 10 -0.32 -0.98 13.33
CA THR A 10 -0.40 -1.13 14.78
C THR A 10 -0.71 0.24 15.42
N PRO A 11 -1.52 0.30 16.49
CA PRO A 11 -1.88 1.58 17.12
C PRO A 11 -0.66 2.47 17.40
N GLY A 12 -0.71 3.72 16.96
CA GLY A 12 0.37 4.68 17.11
C GLY A 12 1.51 4.55 16.10
N ARG A 13 1.44 3.63 15.14
CA ARG A 13 2.48 3.36 14.13
C ARG A 13 2.08 3.82 12.71
N LEU A 14 1.01 4.62 12.57
CA LEU A 14 0.52 5.06 11.25
C LEU A 14 1.59 5.80 10.44
N ALA A 15 2.32 6.72 11.06
CA ALA A 15 3.39 7.46 10.40
C ALA A 15 4.51 6.51 9.93
N ASP A 16 4.95 5.59 10.79
CA ASP A 16 5.97 4.60 10.46
C ASP A 16 5.52 3.69 9.30
N LEU A 17 4.26 3.25 9.29
CA LEU A 17 3.73 2.41 8.20
C LEU A 17 3.67 3.20 6.89
N ARG A 18 3.26 4.47 6.93
CA ARG A 18 3.25 5.35 5.77
C ARG A 18 4.67 5.54 5.23
N ASP A 19 5.63 5.85 6.08
CA ASP A 19 7.01 6.14 5.67
C ASP A 19 7.68 4.87 5.12
N TRP A 20 7.47 3.73 5.76
CA TRP A 20 7.85 2.43 5.20
C TRP A 20 7.21 2.18 3.83
N ALA A 21 5.92 2.48 3.65
CA ALA A 21 5.25 2.25 2.38
C ALA A 21 5.82 3.12 1.25
N ILE A 22 6.20 4.37 1.56
CA ILE A 22 6.89 5.28 0.64
C ILE A 22 8.25 4.70 0.25
N ASP A 23 9.05 4.26 1.23
CA ASP A 23 10.36 3.66 0.98
C ASP A 23 10.23 2.36 0.16
N ALA A 24 9.21 1.55 0.48
CA ALA A 24 8.93 0.30 -0.19
C ALA A 24 8.55 0.49 -1.66
N LEU A 25 8.04 1.66 -2.08
CA LEU A 25 7.83 1.95 -3.50
C LEU A 25 9.16 1.94 -4.26
N GLY A 26 10.28 2.32 -3.66
CA GLY A 26 11.61 2.21 -4.27
C GLY A 26 11.72 2.90 -5.64
N GLY A 27 11.05 4.05 -5.80
CA GLY A 27 11.01 4.80 -7.06
C GLY A 27 10.04 4.28 -8.12
N ARG A 28 9.27 3.23 -7.83
CA ARG A 28 8.18 2.77 -8.71
C ARG A 28 7.05 3.77 -8.75
N GLU A 29 6.34 3.83 -9.87
CA GLU A 29 5.13 4.64 -9.98
C GLU A 29 4.04 4.12 -9.03
N GLY A 30 3.73 4.91 -8.01
CA GLY A 30 2.72 4.57 -7.03
C GLY A 30 2.31 5.75 -6.17
N GLU A 31 1.19 5.58 -5.50
CA GLU A 31 0.56 6.59 -4.65
C GLU A 31 0.31 5.98 -3.28
N VAL A 32 0.67 6.71 -2.21
CA VAL A 32 0.48 6.27 -0.82
C VAL A 32 -0.55 7.18 -0.15
N TYR A 33 -1.59 6.57 0.38
CA TYR A 33 -2.68 7.22 1.08
C TYR A 33 -2.72 6.73 2.53
N HIS A 34 -3.11 7.60 3.45
CA HIS A 34 -3.53 7.19 4.79
C HIS A 34 -4.90 7.78 5.12
N SER A 35 -5.62 7.16 6.06
CA SER A 35 -6.92 7.65 6.48
C SER A 35 -6.82 9.00 7.19
N ALA A 36 -7.65 9.96 6.78
CA ALA A 36 -7.83 11.23 7.48
C ALA A 36 -8.86 11.15 8.63
N GLN A 37 -9.50 9.99 8.83
CA GLN A 37 -10.45 9.80 9.91
C GLN A 37 -9.71 9.63 11.24
N SER A 38 -10.23 10.24 12.31
CA SER A 38 -9.68 10.05 13.64
C SER A 38 -9.79 8.57 14.05
N GLY A 39 -8.68 7.96 14.48
CA GLY A 39 -8.57 6.51 14.72
C GLY A 39 -8.39 5.66 13.45
N GLY A 40 -8.19 6.30 12.30
CA GLY A 40 -7.91 5.63 11.04
C GLY A 40 -6.45 5.21 10.90
N ASP A 41 -6.09 4.04 11.42
CA ASP A 41 -4.76 3.45 11.24
C ASP A 41 -4.57 2.80 9.86
N LEU A 42 -5.27 3.26 8.81
CA LEU A 42 -5.26 2.61 7.49
C LEU A 42 -4.26 3.28 6.55
N VAL A 43 -3.40 2.47 5.91
CA VAL A 43 -2.54 2.87 4.80
C VAL A 43 -2.93 2.08 3.55
N VAL A 44 -3.13 2.79 2.45
CA VAL A 44 -3.46 2.23 1.13
C VAL A 44 -2.38 2.66 0.14
N VAL A 45 -1.87 1.71 -0.63
CA VAL A 45 -0.89 1.94 -1.70
C VAL A 45 -1.50 1.50 -3.02
N ILE A 46 -1.46 2.39 -4.01
CA ILE A 46 -1.83 2.08 -5.39
C ILE A 46 -0.54 2.05 -6.20
N LEU A 47 -0.20 0.89 -6.77
CA LEU A 47 1.03 0.70 -7.56
C LEU A 47 0.70 0.46 -9.03
N ARG A 48 1.41 1.16 -9.92
CA ARG A 48 1.43 0.87 -11.36
C ARG A 48 2.61 -0.03 -11.69
N LEU A 49 2.33 -1.28 -12.02
CA LEU A 49 3.32 -2.29 -12.40
C LEU A 49 3.00 -2.78 -13.82
N PRO A 50 3.56 -2.17 -14.88
CA PRO A 50 3.26 -2.54 -16.26
C PRO A 50 3.68 -3.98 -16.59
N ASP A 51 4.80 -4.44 -16.03
CA ASP A 51 5.42 -5.74 -16.35
C ASP A 51 5.19 -6.83 -15.29
N ALA A 52 4.47 -6.54 -14.20
CA ALA A 52 4.21 -7.53 -13.16
C ALA A 52 3.07 -8.47 -13.55
N GLY A 53 3.32 -9.78 -13.47
CA GLY A 53 2.28 -10.80 -13.54
C GLY A 53 1.45 -10.89 -12.25
N PRO A 54 0.27 -11.53 -12.29
CA PRO A 54 -0.67 -11.60 -11.15
C PRO A 54 -0.14 -12.40 -9.94
N ALA A 55 1.00 -13.08 -10.06
CA ALA A 55 1.58 -13.91 -8.99
C ALA A 55 2.61 -13.17 -8.12
N ALA A 56 2.98 -11.92 -8.46
CA ALA A 56 3.95 -11.15 -7.69
C ALA A 56 3.26 -10.32 -6.61
N ALA A 57 3.68 -10.45 -5.34
CA ALA A 57 3.27 -9.52 -4.30
C ALA A 57 3.77 -8.11 -4.65
N PRO A 58 2.91 -7.07 -4.61
CA PRO A 58 3.28 -5.76 -5.14
C PRO A 58 4.22 -4.98 -4.21
N LEU A 59 4.26 -5.32 -2.91
CA LEU A 59 5.16 -4.74 -1.92
C LEU A 59 5.87 -5.85 -1.12
N PRO A 60 7.07 -5.59 -0.58
CA PRO A 60 7.72 -6.49 0.36
C PRO A 60 6.89 -6.66 1.64
N VAL A 61 7.22 -7.69 2.42
CA VAL A 61 6.61 -7.92 3.74
C VAL A 61 6.99 -6.76 4.68
N PRO A 62 6.02 -6.10 5.35
CA PRO A 62 6.30 -5.08 6.35
C PRO A 62 7.07 -5.64 7.56
N PRO A 63 7.88 -4.82 8.25
CA PRO A 63 8.51 -5.20 9.51
C PRO A 63 7.51 -5.69 10.57
N ASP A 64 7.94 -6.64 11.40
CA ASP A 64 7.13 -7.19 12.48
C ASP A 64 6.61 -6.09 13.42
N GLY A 65 5.33 -6.19 13.76
CA GLY A 65 4.66 -5.24 14.65
C GLY A 65 4.33 -3.88 14.01
N LEU A 66 4.63 -3.66 12.73
CA LEU A 66 4.23 -2.45 12.02
C LEU A 66 2.76 -2.47 11.59
N VAL A 67 2.28 -3.66 11.20
CA VAL A 67 0.90 -3.89 10.74
C VAL A 67 0.10 -4.66 11.79
N ALA A 68 -1.13 -4.23 12.04
CA ALA A 68 -2.14 -4.97 12.79
C ALA A 68 -2.86 -5.94 11.85
N GLY A 69 -2.53 -7.24 11.97
CA GLY A 69 -3.10 -8.29 11.13
C GLY A 69 -2.28 -8.53 9.85
N SER A 70 -2.96 -8.94 8.78
CA SER A 70 -2.32 -9.22 7.49
C SER A 70 -2.65 -8.13 6.47
N PRO A 71 -1.65 -7.62 5.73
CA PRO A 71 -1.91 -6.78 4.57
C PRO A 71 -2.73 -7.53 3.52
N HIS A 72 -3.56 -6.80 2.79
CA HIS A 72 -4.33 -7.32 1.67
C HIS A 72 -3.83 -6.70 0.37
N ALA A 73 -3.65 -7.50 -0.67
CA ALA A 73 -3.19 -7.05 -1.98
C ALA A 73 -3.96 -7.71 -3.11
N TRP A 74 -4.39 -6.93 -4.10
CA TRP A 74 -5.16 -7.43 -5.23
C TRP A 74 -4.93 -6.60 -6.51
N PRO A 75 -5.01 -7.21 -7.70
CA PRO A 75 -4.97 -6.48 -8.95
C PRO A 75 -6.25 -5.67 -9.16
N PHE A 76 -6.14 -4.51 -9.79
CA PHE A 76 -7.25 -3.64 -10.13
C PHE A 76 -7.12 -3.10 -11.55
N HIS A 77 -8.26 -2.73 -12.15
CA HIS A 77 -8.30 -2.11 -13.48
C HIS A 77 -8.75 -0.66 -13.36
N GLN A 78 -7.98 0.24 -13.96
CA GLN A 78 -8.40 1.64 -14.10
C GLN A 78 -9.43 1.75 -15.21
N VAL A 79 -10.64 2.16 -14.84
CA VAL A 79 -11.74 2.41 -15.79
C VAL A 79 -11.80 3.86 -16.27
N HIS A 80 -11.17 4.79 -15.54
CA HIS A 80 -11.06 6.20 -15.91
C HIS A 80 -9.68 6.75 -15.53
N PRO A 81 -8.94 7.37 -16.47
CA PRO A 81 -7.62 7.94 -16.19
C PRO A 81 -7.73 9.13 -15.21
N HIS A 82 -6.72 9.29 -14.35
CA HIS A 82 -6.52 10.57 -13.68
C HIS A 82 -6.07 11.58 -14.75
N ARG A 83 -6.75 12.73 -14.82
CA ARG A 83 -6.50 13.78 -15.80
C ARG A 83 -5.34 14.67 -15.36
#